data_AF-A0A0N4U3L4-F1
#
_entry.id   AF-A0A0N4U3L4-F1
#
_cell.length_a   1.000
_cell.length_b   1.000
_cell.length_c   1.000
_cell.angle_alpha   90.00
_cell.angle_beta   90.00
_cell.angle_gamma   90.00
#
_symmetry.space_group_name_H-M   'P 1'
#
loop_
_entity.id
_entity.type
_entity.pdbx_description
1 polymer ?
#
loop_
_entity_poly.entity_id
_entity_poly.type
_entity_poly.pdbx_seq_one_letter_code
_entity_poly.pdbx_strand_id
1 'polypeptide(L)'
;MGVVAQDMLIRRFINGFFPKYMEFRINELIIKRRGNVVFVGGFLHYEHRLEPSKIYWMHGFAEEFLSILLKQPVKLELQFVPSPATLAYNYV
;
A
#
# COMPACT_ATOMS: atom_id res chain seq x y z
N MET A 1 -10.57 -6.17 -17.57
CA MET A 1 -10.02 -4.90 -17.04
C MET A 1 -8.55 -4.85 -17.42
N GLY A 2 -8.08 -3.77 -18.08
CA GLY A 2 -6.67 -3.67 -18.47
C GLY A 2 -5.73 -3.57 -17.26
N VAL A 3 -4.46 -3.96 -17.39
CA VAL A 3 -3.46 -3.92 -16.31
C VAL A 3 -3.35 -2.51 -15.70
N VAL A 4 -3.32 -1.47 -16.53
CA VAL A 4 -3.28 -0.06 -16.09
C VAL A 4 -4.47 0.32 -15.20
N ALA A 5 -5.66 -0.19 -15.52
CA ALA A 5 -6.86 0.07 -14.74
C ALA A 5 -6.83 -0.66 -13.39
N GLN A 6 -6.31 -1.89 -13.35
CA GLN A 6 -6.08 -2.60 -12.08
C GLN A 6 -5.08 -1.86 -11.20
N ASP A 7 -3.97 -1.38 -11.78
CA ASP A 7 -2.94 -0.65 -11.04
C ASP A 7 -3.50 0.65 -10.45
N MET A 8 -4.29 1.41 -11.22
CA MET A 8 -4.99 2.60 -10.70
C MET A 8 -5.98 2.25 -9.59
N LEU A 9 -6.71 1.15 -9.72
CA LEU A 9 -7.65 0.70 -8.68
C LEU A 9 -6.91 0.35 -7.38
N ILE A 10 -5.83 -0.42 -7.46
CA ILE A 10 -4.98 -0.76 -6.31
C ILE A 10 -4.46 0.52 -5.66
N ARG A 11 -3.88 1.44 -6.45
CA ARG A 11 -3.33 2.70 -5.91
C ARG A 11 -4.39 3.53 -5.21
N ARG A 12 -5.58 3.69 -5.79
CA ARG A 12 -6.67 4.46 -5.18
C ARG A 12 -7.20 3.79 -3.92
N PHE A 13 -7.38 2.47 -3.95
CA PHE A 13 -7.86 1.72 -2.80
C PHE A 13 -6.89 1.84 -1.62
N ILE A 14 -5.61 1.57 -1.83
CA ILE A 14 -4.59 1.62 -0.76
C ILE A 14 -4.50 3.03 -0.17
N ASN A 15 -4.47 4.10 -0.99
CA ASN A 15 -4.46 5.47 -0.46
C ASN A 15 -5.73 5.82 0.33
N GLY A 16 -6.89 5.37 -0.13
CA GLY A 16 -8.15 5.62 0.57
C GLY A 16 -8.33 4.78 1.83
N PHE A 17 -7.72 3.59 1.89
CA PHE A 17 -7.88 2.64 2.99
C PHE A 17 -6.88 2.88 4.13
N PHE A 18 -5.70 3.44 3.84
CA PHE A 18 -4.67 3.79 4.83
C PHE A 18 -4.49 5.32 5.03
N PRO A 19 -5.56 6.13 5.17
CA PRO A 19 -5.47 7.58 5.06
C PRO A 19 -4.65 8.24 6.18
N LYS A 20 -4.54 7.60 7.35
CA LYS A 20 -3.76 8.11 8.50
C LYS A 20 -2.30 7.65 8.51
N TYR A 21 -1.94 6.70 7.66
CA TYR A 21 -0.62 6.07 7.61
C TYR A 21 0.10 6.34 6.28
N MET A 22 -0.57 7.03 5.35
CA MET A 22 -0.09 7.39 4.01
C MET A 22 -0.34 8.88 3.68
N GLU A 23 0.64 9.72 3.96
CA GLU A 23 0.97 10.98 3.29
C GLU A 23 1.62 10.79 1.92
N PHE A 24 1.95 9.56 1.53
CA PHE A 24 2.58 9.32 0.22
C PHE A 24 1.59 9.57 -0.92
N ARG A 25 2.07 10.25 -1.97
CA ARG A 25 1.31 10.48 -3.19
C ARG A 25 1.02 9.14 -3.86
N ILE A 26 -0.07 9.09 -4.63
CA ILE A 26 -0.54 7.93 -5.41
C ILE A 26 0.58 7.21 -6.20
N ASN A 27 1.65 7.93 -6.57
CA ASN A 27 2.78 7.41 -7.34
C ASN A 27 3.84 6.62 -6.56
N GLU A 28 3.90 6.71 -5.23
CA GLU A 28 4.99 6.07 -4.46
C GLU A 28 4.77 4.58 -4.18
N LEU A 29 3.57 4.07 -4.47
CA LEU A 29 3.31 2.63 -4.48
C LEU A 29 4.06 1.95 -5.63
N ILE A 30 4.78 0.89 -5.29
CA ILE A 30 5.51 0.04 -6.23
C ILE A 30 4.66 -1.20 -6.47
N ILE A 31 4.15 -1.37 -7.69
CA ILE A 31 3.37 -2.55 -8.07
C ILE A 31 4.26 -3.45 -8.92
N LYS A 32 4.45 -4.70 -8.48
CA LYS A 32 5.21 -5.74 -9.19
C LYS A 32 4.30 -6.92 -9.47
N ARG A 33 4.40 -7.53 -10.66
CA ARG A 33 3.65 -8.73 -11.01
C ARG A 33 4.62 -9.88 -11.26
N ARG A 34 4.44 -11.00 -10.56
CA ARG A 34 5.23 -12.23 -10.73
C ARG A 34 4.26 -13.37 -11.01
N GLY A 35 4.13 -13.75 -12.28
CA GLY A 35 3.08 -14.66 -12.71
C GLY A 35 1.69 -14.08 -12.41
N ASN A 36 0.85 -14.85 -11.73
CA ASN A 36 -0.50 -14.42 -11.32
C ASN A 36 -0.53 -13.63 -10.00
N VAL A 37 0.61 -13.39 -9.36
CA VAL A 37 0.65 -12.71 -8.05
C VAL A 37 1.01 -11.23 -8.24
N VAL A 38 0.24 -10.35 -7.60
CA VAL A 38 0.51 -8.92 -7.52
C VAL A 38 1.14 -8.61 -6.18
N PHE A 39 2.34 -8.03 -6.20
CA PHE A 39 3.01 -7.51 -5.03
C PHE A 39 2.86 -5.99 -5.03
N VAL A 40 2.38 -5.46 -3.91
CA VAL A 40 2.16 -4.02 -3.71
C VAL A 40 3.08 -3.59 -2.57
N GLY A 41 4.18 -2.94 -2.94
CA GLY A 41 5.17 -2.40 -2.02
C GLY A 41 4.95 -0.91 -1.78
N GLY A 42 5.28 -0.45 -0.58
CA GLY A 42 5.18 0.96 -0.21
C GLY A 42 5.66 1.22 1.20
N PHE A 43 5.65 2.50 1.57
CA PHE A 43 6.02 2.96 2.90
C PHE A 43 4.76 3.43 3.66
N LEU A 44 4.73 3.16 4.96
CA LEU A 44 3.74 3.69 5.89
C LEU A 44 4.49 4.48 6.97
N HIS A 45 3.99 5.65 7.34
CA HIS A 45 4.51 6.37 8.51
C HIS A 45 3.58 6.25 9.69
N TYR A 46 4.17 6.39 10.87
CA TYR A 46 3.46 6.35 12.13
C TYR A 46 3.84 7.57 12.97
N GLU A 47 3.19 8.69 12.73
CA GLU A 47 3.48 9.88 13.54
C GLU A 47 3.12 9.67 15.01
N HIS A 48 1.98 9.02 15.30
CA HIS A 48 1.46 8.91 16.65
C HIS A 48 0.82 7.55 16.91
N ARG A 49 1.42 6.77 17.84
CA ARG A 49 0.97 5.47 18.38
C ARG A 49 0.43 4.48 17.34
N LEU A 50 1.31 3.58 16.92
CA LEU A 50 0.93 2.35 16.24
C LEU A 50 0.03 1.52 17.17
N GLU A 51 -1.16 1.15 16.70
CA GLU A 51 -1.91 0.02 17.23
C GLU A 51 -1.62 -1.18 16.31
N PRO A 52 -0.64 -2.04 16.64
CA PRO A 52 -0.19 -3.08 15.73
C PRO A 52 -1.33 -4.00 15.29
N SER A 53 -2.22 -4.37 16.21
CA SER A 53 -3.37 -5.23 15.93
C SER A 53 -4.29 -4.66 14.85
N LYS A 54 -4.56 -3.35 14.90
CA LYS A 54 -5.40 -2.68 13.89
C LYS A 54 -4.72 -2.67 12.53
N ILE A 55 -3.41 -2.44 12.52
CA ILE A 55 -2.61 -2.40 11.30
C ILE A 55 -2.52 -3.77 10.64
N TYR A 56 -2.26 -4.82 11.41
CA TYR A 56 -2.28 -6.20 10.91
C TYR A 56 -3.66 -6.59 10.36
N TRP A 57 -4.74 -6.17 11.04
CA TRP A 57 -6.10 -6.38 10.53
C TRP A 57 -6.33 -5.64 9.20
N MET A 58 -5.93 -4.38 9.11
CA MET A 58 -6.05 -3.60 7.87
C MET A 58 -5.22 -4.19 6.73
N HIS A 59 -3.99 -4.63 7.02
CA HIS A 59 -3.10 -5.28 6.07
C HIS A 59 -3.74 -6.57 5.52
N GLY A 60 -4.18 -7.48 6.39
CA GLY A 60 -4.83 -8.73 5.99
C GLY A 60 -6.15 -8.51 5.25
N PHE A 61 -6.98 -7.56 5.70
CA PHE A 61 -8.21 -7.18 5.01
C PHE A 61 -7.93 -6.69 3.58
N ALA A 62 -6.92 -5.83 3.41
CA ALA A 62 -6.59 -5.27 2.11
C ALA A 62 -6.05 -6.34 1.15
N GLU A 63 -5.21 -7.28 1.60
CA GLU A 63 -4.76 -8.42 0.80
C GLU A 63 -5.94 -9.28 0.33
N GLU A 64 -6.82 -9.69 1.25
CA GLU A 64 -7.97 -10.54 0.95
C GLU A 64 -8.97 -9.84 0.01
N PHE A 65 -9.34 -8.59 0.32
CA PHE A 65 -10.28 -7.82 -0.48
C PHE A 65 -9.80 -7.64 -1.91
N LEU A 66 -8.54 -7.20 -2.09
CA LEU A 66 -7.97 -7.02 -3.42
C LEU A 66 -7.82 -8.34 -4.16
N SER A 67 -7.50 -9.42 -3.46
CA SER A 67 -7.40 -10.76 -4.06
C SER A 67 -8.74 -11.25 -4.62
N ILE A 68 -9.82 -11.08 -3.85
CA ILE A 68 -11.18 -11.44 -4.27
C ILE A 68 -11.65 -10.56 -5.43
N LEU A 69 -11.34 -9.26 -5.38
CA LEU A 69 -11.77 -8.29 -6.38
C LEU A 69 -11.05 -8.50 -7.72
N LEU A 70 -9.72 -8.71 -7.69
CA LEU A 70 -8.89 -8.85 -8.88
C LEU A 70 -8.77 -10.28 -9.39
N LYS A 71 -9.38 -11.25 -8.67
CA LYS A 71 -9.35 -12.69 -8.96
C LYS A 71 -7.95 -13.26 -9.10
N GLN A 72 -7.00 -12.70 -8.35
CA GLN A 72 -5.61 -13.12 -8.34
C GLN A 72 -4.97 -12.78 -6.99
N PRO A 73 -4.01 -13.56 -6.48
CA PRO A 73 -3.40 -13.28 -5.18
C PRO A 73 -2.73 -11.90 -5.16
N VAL A 74 -3.01 -11.12 -4.12
CA VAL A 74 -2.39 -9.83 -3.86
C VAL A 74 -1.63 -9.90 -2.53
N LYS A 75 -0.36 -9.48 -2.56
CA LYS A 75 0.56 -9.45 -1.43
C LYS A 75 0.97 -8.02 -1.14
N LEU A 76 0.81 -7.55 0.10
CA LEU A 76 1.21 -6.23 0.56
C LEU A 76 2.56 -6.30 1.27
N GLU A 77 3.56 -5.63 0.70
CA GLU A 77 4.92 -5.49 1.25
C GLU A 77 5.12 -4.05 1.74
N LEU A 78 4.40 -3.69 2.81
CA LEU A 78 4.44 -2.34 3.38
C LEU A 78 5.49 -2.25 4.50
N GLN A 79 6.34 -1.23 4.44
CA GLN A 79 7.39 -0.99 5.43
C GLN A 79 7.10 0.28 6.24
N PHE A 80 7.30 0.21 7.57
CA PHE A 80 7.13 1.37 8.44
C PHE A 80 8.36 2.26 8.45
N VAL A 81 8.14 3.57 8.38
CA VAL A 81 9.15 4.62 8.52
C VAL A 81 8.71 5.60 9.61
N PRO A 82 9.64 6.12 10.44
CA PRO A 82 9.30 7.00 11.55
C PRO A 82 8.79 8.38 11.08
N SER A 83 9.27 8.87 9.93
CA SER A 83 8.87 10.15 9.37
C SER A 83 8.96 10.11 7.84
N PRO A 84 8.09 10.82 7.11
CA PRO A 84 8.24 11.01 5.66
C PRO A 84 9.57 11.68 5.29
N ALA A 85 10.09 12.55 6.17
CA ALA A 85 11.39 13.22 5.97
C ALA A 85 12.55 12.23 5.88
N THR A 86 12.41 11.02 6.46
CA THR A 86 13.43 9.96 6.34
C THR A 86 13.58 9.45 4.91
N LEU A 87 12.57 9.64 4.05
CA LEU A 87 12.61 9.28 2.63
C LEU A 87 12.92 10.47 1.71
N ALA A 88 13.10 11.67 2.27
CA ALA A 88 13.41 12.86 1.49
C ALA A 88 14.82 12.75 0.90
N TYR A 89 14.90 12.77 -0.43
CA TYR A 89 16.18 12.82 -1.14
C TYR A 89 16.75 14.25 -1.20
N ASN A 90 15.90 15.23 -1.49
CA ASN A 90 16.26 16.64 -1.60
C ASN A 90 15.43 17.50 -0.65
N TYR A 91 16.07 18.49 -0.05
CA TYR A 91 15.43 19.57 0.69
C TYR A 91 15.41 20.80 -0.23
N VAL A 92 14.23 21.11 -0.77
CA VAL A 92 14.00 22.23 -1.70
C VAL A 92 13.29 23.34 -0.97
#